data_AF-A0A933CAL9-F1
#
_entry.id   AF-A0A933CAL9-F1
#
_cell.length_a   1.000
_cell.length_b   1.000
_cell.length_c   1.000
_cell.angle_alpha   90.00
_cell.angle_beta   90.00
_cell.angle_gamma   90.00
#
_symmetry.space_group_name_H-M   'P 1'
#
loop_
_entity.id
_entity.type
_entity.pdbx_description
1 polymer ?
#
loop_
_entity_poly.entity_id
_entity_poly.type
_entity_poly.pdbx_seq_one_letter_code
_entity_poly.pdbx_strand_id
1 'polypeptide(L)'
;MTDNDCPPREVLSAYVDREANPSEERKVDLHLADCAGCRARVRTLARLKTAVRNQPLPPLSPDLRRALERAARQARQGWGARLAESAARAAGALGEALRARPLAGLGLAGILAALAWSGWRLRAPATVLPVDLILAAHNQYALTMPLASTERILSELPVQISQAGDAGGRDVY
;
A
#
# COMPACT_ATOMS: atom_id res chain seq x y z
N MET A 1 4.33 -12.13 39.62
CA MET A 1 3.30 -12.03 38.56
C MET A 1 3.31 -13.34 37.81
N THR A 2 2.24 -14.11 37.87
CA THR A 2 2.11 -15.40 37.15
C THR A 2 1.94 -15.14 35.65
N ASP A 3 2.34 -16.11 34.81
CA ASP A 3 2.41 -16.03 33.34
C ASP A 3 1.05 -15.73 32.66
N ASN A 4 -0.06 -15.79 33.41
CA ASN A 4 -1.44 -15.67 32.91
C ASN A 4 -1.93 -14.23 32.63
N ASP A 5 -1.22 -13.18 33.08
CA ASP A 5 -1.63 -11.78 32.87
C ASP A 5 -0.78 -11.04 31.80
N CYS A 6 -0.12 -11.78 30.90
CA CYS A 6 0.62 -11.17 29.80
C CYS A 6 -0.33 -10.62 28.72
N PRO A 7 -0.04 -9.44 28.13
CA PRO A 7 -0.77 -8.98 26.95
C PRO A 7 -0.72 -10.02 25.83
N PRO A 8 -1.83 -10.19 25.08
CA PRO A 8 -1.86 -11.10 23.95
C PRO A 8 -0.84 -10.69 22.89
N ARG A 9 -0.36 -11.66 22.11
CA ARG A 9 0.72 -11.47 21.13
C ARG A 9 0.38 -10.39 20.11
N GLU A 10 -0.88 -10.32 19.70
CA GLU A 10 -1.42 -9.38 18.73
C GLU A 10 -1.25 -7.93 19.22
N VAL A 11 -1.52 -7.68 20.51
CA VAL A 11 -1.36 -6.36 21.14
C VAL A 11 0.13 -5.99 21.26
N LEU A 12 1.00 -6.94 21.60
CA LEU A 12 2.45 -6.69 21.61
C LEU A 12 3.01 -6.41 20.19
N SER A 13 2.46 -7.07 19.17
CA SER A 13 2.82 -6.80 17.77
C SER A 13 2.36 -5.41 17.34
N ALA A 14 1.09 -5.09 17.58
CA ALA A 14 0.52 -3.78 17.28
C ALA A 14 1.28 -2.65 18.00
N TYR A 15 1.72 -2.87 19.24
CA TYR A 15 2.58 -1.95 19.98
C TYR A 15 3.91 -1.69 19.26
N VAL A 16 4.61 -2.74 18.81
CA VAL A 16 5.86 -2.63 18.03
C VAL A 16 5.62 -1.96 16.67
N ASP A 17 4.43 -2.15 16.09
CA ASP A 17 4.03 -1.55 14.83
C ASP A 17 3.52 -0.11 14.91
N ARG A 18 3.31 0.40 16.13
CA ARG A 18 2.66 1.69 16.42
C ARG A 18 1.21 1.74 15.91
N GLU A 19 0.55 0.59 15.94
CA GLU A 19 -0.85 0.40 15.54
C GLU A 19 -1.76 0.10 16.75
N ALA A 20 -1.20 -0.08 17.94
CA ALA A 20 -1.99 -0.20 19.17
C ALA A 20 -2.74 1.10 19.46
N ASN A 21 -3.98 0.98 19.94
CA ASN A 21 -4.73 2.18 20.34
C ASN A 21 -4.16 2.77 21.66
N PRO A 22 -4.49 4.04 22.02
CA PRO A 22 -3.90 4.68 23.21
C PRO A 22 -4.18 3.98 24.54
N SER A 23 -5.25 3.18 24.64
CA SER A 23 -5.54 2.38 25.84
C SER A 23 -4.63 1.16 25.92
N GLU A 24 -4.44 0.48 24.79
CA GLU A 24 -3.53 -0.67 24.67
C GLU A 24 -2.08 -0.28 24.88
N GLU A 25 -1.63 0.83 24.27
CA GLU A 25 -0.27 1.34 24.42
C GLU A 25 0.09 1.58 25.89
N ARG A 26 -0.77 2.30 26.63
CA ARG A 26 -0.58 2.53 28.07
C ARG A 26 -0.55 1.25 28.88
N LYS A 27 -1.42 0.28 28.57
CA LYS A 27 -1.46 -1.01 29.26
C LYS A 27 -0.16 -1.80 29.03
N VAL A 28 0.34 -1.80 27.79
CA VAL A 28 1.60 -2.45 27.46
C VAL A 28 2.76 -1.74 28.16
N ASP A 29 2.84 -0.41 28.12
CA ASP A 29 3.90 0.34 28.80
C ASP A 29 3.99 0.03 30.30
N LEU A 30 2.84 0.04 30.99
CA LEU A 30 2.76 -0.32 32.40
C LEU A 30 3.22 -1.77 32.63
N HIS A 31 2.76 -2.71 31.80
CA HIS A 31 3.14 -4.11 31.93
C HIS A 31 4.64 -4.34 31.63
N LEU A 32 5.22 -3.58 30.71
CA LEU A 32 6.64 -3.67 30.37
C LEU A 32 7.55 -3.16 31.49
N ALA A 33 7.07 -2.37 32.45
CA ALA A 33 7.85 -2.01 33.64
C ALA A 33 8.17 -3.24 34.50
N ASP A 34 7.21 -4.17 34.63
CA ASP A 34 7.30 -5.27 35.61
C ASP A 34 7.58 -6.64 34.96
N CYS A 35 7.27 -6.84 33.68
CA CYS A 35 7.40 -8.14 33.02
C CYS A 35 8.65 -8.25 32.13
N ALA A 36 9.67 -8.96 32.63
CA ALA A 36 10.89 -9.24 31.85
C ALA A 36 10.64 -10.09 30.59
N GLY A 37 9.68 -11.01 30.63
CA GLY A 37 9.31 -11.87 29.50
C GLY A 37 8.70 -11.07 28.33
N CYS A 38 7.75 -10.20 28.62
CA CYS A 38 7.15 -9.31 27.61
C CYS A 38 8.17 -8.30 27.07
N ARG A 39 9.07 -7.76 27.91
CA ARG A 39 10.21 -6.94 27.42
C ARG A 39 11.09 -7.71 26.43
N ALA A 40 11.37 -8.99 26.69
CA ALA A 40 12.13 -9.82 25.76
C ALA A 40 11.37 -10.05 24.45
N ARG A 41 10.08 -10.36 24.51
CA ARG A 41 9.22 -10.54 23.32
C ARG A 41 9.17 -9.29 22.44
N VAL A 42 8.93 -8.11 23.03
CA VAL A 42 8.93 -6.82 22.33
C VAL A 42 10.28 -6.55 21.66
N ARG A 43 11.40 -6.79 22.35
CA ARG A 43 12.73 -6.66 21.75
C ARG A 43 12.94 -7.60 20.56
N THR A 44 12.47 -8.85 20.65
CA THR A 44 12.56 -9.82 19.56
C THR A 44 11.74 -9.36 18.34
N LEU A 45 10.50 -8.92 18.54
CA LEU A 45 9.64 -8.40 17.47
C LEU A 45 10.27 -7.16 16.81
N ALA A 46 10.79 -6.21 17.60
CA ALA A 46 11.46 -5.02 17.08
C ALA A 46 12.73 -5.34 16.27
N ARG A 47 13.51 -6.33 16.71
CA ARG A 47 14.68 -6.84 15.98
C ARG A 47 14.27 -7.49 14.66
N LEU A 48 13.25 -8.33 14.67
CA LEU A 48 12.72 -8.96 13.46
C LEU A 48 12.25 -7.92 12.44
N LYS A 49 11.46 -6.94 12.89
CA LYS A 49 11.01 -5.82 12.04
C LYS A 49 12.18 -5.08 11.40
N THR A 50 13.23 -4.80 12.18
CA THR A 50 14.43 -4.13 11.68
C THR A 50 15.18 -5.01 10.67
N ALA A 51 15.33 -6.30 10.95
CA ALA A 51 16.02 -7.25 10.06
C ALA A 51 15.30 -7.40 8.71
N VAL A 52 13.97 -7.45 8.71
CA VAL A 52 13.15 -7.49 7.49
C VAL A 52 13.26 -6.16 6.73
N ARG A 53 13.13 -5.02 7.42
CA ARG A 53 13.21 -3.69 6.79
C ARG A 53 14.56 -3.42 6.13
N ASN A 54 15.63 -3.98 6.70
CA ASN A 54 16.98 -3.80 6.18
C ASN A 54 17.39 -4.84 5.13
N GLN A 55 16.46 -5.69 4.67
CA GLN A 55 16.76 -6.57 3.55
C GLN A 55 17.04 -5.75 2.29
N PRO A 56 18.09 -6.11 1.52
CA PRO A 56 18.35 -5.46 0.24
C PRO A 56 17.15 -5.68 -0.68
N LEU A 57 16.65 -4.60 -1.27
CA LEU A 57 15.66 -4.73 -2.33
C LEU A 57 16.32 -5.39 -3.54
N PRO A 58 15.70 -6.43 -4.13
CA PRO A 58 16.22 -7.02 -5.35
C PRO A 58 16.23 -5.97 -6.47
N PRO A 59 17.24 -5.98 -7.35
CA PRO A 59 17.28 -5.05 -8.47
C PRO A 59 16.06 -5.28 -9.36
N LEU A 60 15.40 -4.20 -9.77
CA LEU A 60 14.31 -4.27 -10.75
C LEU A 60 14.85 -4.80 -12.07
N SER A 61 14.19 -5.80 -12.64
CA SER A 61 14.57 -6.32 -13.95
C SER A 61 14.49 -5.23 -15.01
N PRO A 62 15.40 -5.21 -16.00
CA PRO A 62 15.37 -4.21 -17.07
C PRO A 62 14.04 -4.19 -17.83
N ASP A 63 13.41 -5.35 -18.00
CA ASP A 63 12.10 -5.46 -18.67
C ASP A 63 10.98 -4.81 -17.87
N LEU A 64 10.93 -5.06 -16.55
CA LEU A 64 9.93 -4.45 -15.67
C LEU A 64 10.11 -2.93 -15.62
N ARG A 65 11.35 -2.45 -15.52
CA ARG A 65 11.66 -1.01 -15.59
C ARG A 65 11.13 -0.39 -16.89
N ARG A 66 11.44 -1.00 -18.04
CA ARG A 66 10.95 -0.53 -19.35
C ARG A 66 9.43 -0.56 -19.44
N ALA A 67 8.78 -1.58 -18.88
CA ALA A 67 7.33 -1.68 -18.84
C ALA A 67 6.70 -0.55 -18.02
N LEU A 68 7.23 -0.29 -16.81
CA LEU A 68 6.77 0.81 -15.96
C LEU A 68 6.96 2.17 -16.62
N GLU A 69 8.10 2.40 -17.27
CA GLU A 69 8.36 3.64 -18.00
C GLU A 69 7.40 3.84 -19.18
N ARG A 70 7.09 2.77 -19.94
CA ARG A 70 6.09 2.82 -21.02
C ARG A 70 4.70 3.13 -20.46
N ALA A 71 4.29 2.44 -19.40
CA ALA A 71 3.00 2.67 -18.75
C ALA A 71 2.87 4.12 -18.25
N ALA A 72 3.92 4.66 -17.61
CA ALA A 72 3.95 6.05 -17.15
C ALA A 72 3.86 7.06 -18.32
N ARG A 73 4.55 6.80 -19.44
CA ARG A 73 4.46 7.65 -20.64
C ARG A 73 3.06 7.62 -21.24
N GLN A 74 2.48 6.44 -21.41
CA GLN A 74 1.12 6.28 -21.94
C GLN A 74 0.08 6.96 -21.06
N ALA A 75 0.18 6.81 -19.74
CA ALA A 75 -0.70 7.50 -18.80
C ALA A 75 -0.62 9.02 -18.99
N ARG A 76 0.59 9.61 -19.08
CA ARG A 76 0.73 11.06 -19.30
C ARG A 76 0.15 11.52 -20.65
N GLN A 77 0.35 10.75 -21.71
CA GLN A 77 -0.15 11.09 -23.05
C GLN A 77 -1.68 11.02 -23.12
N GLY A 78 -2.30 10.02 -22.48
CA GLY A 78 -3.77 9.89 -22.44
C GLY A 78 -4.43 11.06 -21.71
N TRP A 79 -3.82 11.56 -20.63
CA TRP A 79 -4.33 12.74 -19.92
C TRP A 79 -4.11 14.03 -20.71
N GLY A 80 -2.94 14.21 -21.32
CA GLY A 80 -2.64 15.39 -22.15
C GLY A 80 -3.56 15.50 -23.37
N ALA A 81 -3.82 14.39 -24.06
CA ALA A 81 -4.72 14.36 -25.22
C ALA A 81 -6.17 14.70 -24.84
N ARG A 82 -6.68 14.15 -23.73
CA ARG A 82 -8.03 14.45 -23.21
C ARG A 82 -8.18 15.91 -22.77
N LEU A 83 -7.14 16.47 -22.14
CA LEU A 83 -7.12 17.90 -21.76
C LEU A 83 -7.04 18.81 -22.98
N ALA A 84 -6.24 18.46 -24.00
CA ALA A 84 -6.16 19.23 -25.24
C ALA A 84 -7.48 19.23 -26.00
N GLU A 85 -8.16 18.08 -26.08
CA GLU A 85 -9.44 17.96 -26.77
C GLU A 85 -10.56 18.73 -26.06
N SER A 86 -10.61 18.65 -24.73
CA SER A 86 -11.55 19.44 -23.93
C SER A 86 -11.27 20.95 -24.00
N ALA A 87 -9.99 21.36 -23.98
CA ALA A 87 -9.60 22.75 -24.16
C ALA A 87 -9.96 23.29 -25.55
N ALA A 88 -9.76 22.51 -26.62
CA ALA A 88 -10.12 22.89 -27.98
C ALA A 88 -11.64 23.09 -28.13
N ARG A 89 -12.45 22.19 -27.56
CA ARG A 89 -13.92 22.33 -27.55
C ARG A 89 -14.37 23.57 -26.76
N ALA A 90 -13.76 23.82 -25.60
CA ALA A 90 -14.06 25.00 -24.79
C ALA A 90 -13.69 26.29 -25.54
N ALA A 91 -12.53 26.35 -26.20
CA ALA A 91 -12.10 27.48 -26.99
C ALA A 91 -13.04 27.76 -28.18
N GLY A 92 -13.51 26.72 -28.87
CA GLY A 92 -14.50 26.85 -29.94
C GLY A 92 -15.83 27.44 -29.45
N ALA A 93 -16.38 26.88 -28.37
CA ALA A 93 -17.63 27.37 -27.75
C ALA A 93 -17.51 28.82 -27.27
N LEU A 94 -16.35 29.19 -26.71
CA LEU A 94 -16.07 30.54 -26.26
C LEU A 94 -15.96 31.53 -27.42
N GLY A 95 -15.28 31.16 -28.51
CA GLY A 95 -15.16 31.98 -29.72
C GLY A 95 -16.51 32.23 -30.39
N GLU A 96 -17.39 31.23 -30.37
CA GLU A 96 -18.75 31.34 -30.90
C GLU A 96 -19.64 32.24 -30.00
N ALA A 97 -19.52 32.10 -28.68
CA ALA A 97 -20.20 32.97 -27.72
C ALA A 97 -19.72 34.45 -27.81
N LEU A 98 -18.43 34.68 -28.03
CA LEU A 98 -17.85 36.03 -28.21
C LEU A 98 -18.34 36.69 -29.50
N ARG A 99 -18.57 35.93 -30.59
CA ARG A 99 -19.14 36.44 -31.84
C ARG A 99 -20.63 36.80 -31.70
N ALA A 100 -21.40 35.98 -30.98
CA ALA A 100 -22.83 36.19 -30.81
C ALA A 100 -23.17 37.26 -29.76
N ARG A 101 -22.41 37.32 -28.66
CA ARG A 101 -22.64 38.20 -27.49
C ARG A 101 -21.31 38.60 -26.81
N PRO A 102 -20.63 39.67 -27.28
CA PRO A 102 -19.25 39.96 -26.90
C PRO A 102 -19.05 40.25 -25.40
N LEU A 103 -20.00 40.90 -24.73
CA LEU A 103 -19.91 41.19 -23.29
C LEU A 103 -20.08 39.95 -22.40
N ALA A 104 -20.89 38.98 -22.82
CA ALA A 104 -21.07 37.72 -22.09
C ALA A 104 -19.89 36.76 -22.31
N GLY A 105 -19.31 36.76 -23.52
CA GLY A 105 -18.15 35.93 -23.85
C GLY A 105 -16.88 36.30 -23.07
N LEU A 106 -16.65 37.60 -22.82
CA LEU A 106 -15.52 38.06 -22.00
C LEU A 106 -15.62 37.63 -20.53
N GLY A 107 -16.84 37.58 -19.97
CA GLY A 107 -17.08 37.09 -18.61
C GLY A 107 -16.75 35.61 -18.44
N LEU A 108 -17.17 34.77 -19.38
CA LEU A 108 -16.88 33.33 -19.35
C LEU A 108 -15.38 33.04 -19.55
N ALA A 109 -14.71 33.82 -20.40
CA ALA A 109 -13.27 33.73 -20.63
C ALA A 109 -12.47 34.02 -19.36
N GLY A 110 -12.85 35.07 -18.63
CA GLY A 110 -12.22 35.46 -17.37
C GLY A 110 -12.39 34.42 -16.26
N ILE A 111 -13.57 33.82 -16.14
CA ILE A 111 -13.85 32.76 -15.14
C ILE A 111 -13.02 31.50 -15.43
N LEU A 112 -12.95 31.06 -16.69
CA LEU A 112 -12.13 29.90 -17.07
C LEU A 112 -10.63 30.15 -16.84
N ALA A 113 -10.14 31.35 -17.14
CA ALA A 113 -8.75 31.73 -16.86
C ALA A 113 -8.46 31.74 -15.34
N ALA A 114 -9.38 32.25 -14.51
CA ALA A 114 -9.26 32.25 -13.06
C ALA A 114 -9.32 30.83 -12.46
N LEU A 115 -10.16 29.95 -13.00
CA LEU A 115 -10.23 28.54 -12.59
C LEU A 115 -9.00 27.75 -13.04
N ALA A 116 -8.44 28.02 -14.22
CA ALA A 116 -7.19 27.41 -14.68
C ALA A 116 -6.00 27.86 -13.79
N TRP A 117 -5.93 29.14 -13.44
CA TRP A 117 -4.89 29.68 -12.56
C TRP A 117 -5.00 29.15 -11.12
N SER A 118 -6.21 29.00 -10.60
CA SER A 118 -6.45 28.49 -9.24
C SER A 118 -6.36 26.96 -9.15
N GLY A 119 -6.82 26.23 -10.18
CA GLY A 119 -6.70 24.78 -10.32
C GLY A 119 -5.25 24.32 -10.42
N TRP A 120 -4.34 25.14 -10.98
CA TRP A 120 -2.90 24.85 -11.00
C TRP A 120 -2.26 24.86 -9.60
N ARG A 121 -2.90 25.52 -8.60
CA ARG A 121 -2.48 25.48 -7.19
C ARG A 121 -3.09 24.32 -6.40
N LEU A 122 -4.14 23.69 -6.91
CA LEU A 122 -4.76 22.50 -6.32
C LEU A 122 -4.12 21.25 -6.95
N ARG A 123 -2.93 20.97 -6.43
CA ARG A 123 -2.12 19.75 -6.51
C ARG A 123 -2.95 18.50 -6.88
N ALA A 124 -2.42 17.73 -7.83
CA ALA A 124 -3.01 16.50 -8.39
C ALA A 124 -3.70 15.62 -7.33
N PRO A 125 -4.88 15.04 -7.62
CA PRO A 125 -5.45 14.04 -6.73
C PRO A 125 -4.41 12.94 -6.53
N ALA A 126 -4.04 12.68 -5.29
CA ALA A 126 -3.31 11.48 -4.94
C ALA A 126 -4.13 10.32 -5.51
N THR A 127 -3.60 9.62 -6.52
CA THR A 127 -4.24 8.43 -7.06
C THR A 127 -4.18 7.38 -5.95
N VAL A 128 -5.22 7.35 -5.12
CA VAL A 128 -5.48 6.24 -4.21
C VAL A 128 -5.75 5.06 -5.12
N LEU A 129 -4.77 4.16 -5.23
CA LEU A 129 -4.96 2.93 -5.99
C LEU A 129 -5.94 2.07 -5.21
N PRO A 130 -7.15 1.78 -5.72
CA PRO A 130 -8.13 1.01 -4.96
C PRO A 130 -7.58 -0.40 -4.72
N VAL A 131 -7.73 -0.88 -3.49
CA VAL A 131 -7.22 -2.19 -3.04
C VAL A 131 -7.72 -3.32 -3.94
N ASP A 132 -8.97 -3.23 -4.41
CA ASP A 132 -9.57 -4.21 -5.31
C ASP A 132 -8.83 -4.34 -6.65
N LEU A 133 -8.27 -3.23 -7.16
CA LEU A 133 -7.48 -3.23 -8.39
C LEU A 133 -6.14 -3.93 -8.17
N ILE A 134 -5.53 -3.76 -7.00
CA ILE A 134 -4.29 -4.45 -6.63
C ILE A 134 -4.55 -5.96 -6.47
N LEU A 135 -5.63 -6.34 -5.77
CA LEU A 135 -6.01 -7.75 -5.62
C LEU A 135 -6.35 -8.40 -6.96
N ALA A 136 -7.11 -7.72 -7.82
CA ALA A 136 -7.47 -8.24 -9.14
C ALA A 136 -6.22 -8.46 -10.01
N ALA A 137 -5.29 -7.48 -10.02
CA ALA A 137 -4.04 -7.61 -10.76
C ALA A 137 -3.15 -8.75 -10.20
N HIS A 138 -3.10 -8.92 -8.88
CA HIS A 138 -2.35 -10.01 -8.25
C HIS A 138 -2.95 -11.39 -8.57
N ASN A 139 -4.28 -11.53 -8.50
CA ASN A 139 -4.97 -12.77 -8.85
C ASN A 139 -4.74 -13.16 -10.31
N GLN A 140 -4.81 -12.18 -11.22
CA GLN A 140 -4.56 -12.43 -12.63
C GLN A 140 -3.09 -12.80 -12.91
N TYR A 141 -2.16 -12.24 -12.15
CA TYR A 141 -0.75 -12.62 -12.20
C TYR A 141 -0.52 -14.07 -11.71
N ALA A 142 -1.17 -14.48 -10.61
CA ALA A 142 -1.08 -15.84 -10.09
C ALA A 142 -1.61 -16.89 -11.08
N LEU A 143 -2.64 -16.55 -11.86
CA LEU A 143 -3.24 -17.44 -12.85
C LEU A 143 -2.40 -17.62 -14.13
N THR A 144 -1.46 -16.71 -14.40
CA THR A 144 -0.77 -16.65 -15.70
C THR A 144 0.70 -17.03 -15.66
N MET A 145 1.29 -17.28 -14.48
CA MET A 145 2.64 -17.83 -14.41
C MET A 145 2.63 -19.36 -14.34
N PRO A 146 3.47 -20.05 -15.14
CA PRO A 146 3.88 -21.41 -14.78
C PRO A 146 4.66 -21.29 -13.47
N LEU A 147 4.20 -21.97 -12.41
CA LEU A 147 4.92 -22.05 -11.15
C LEU A 147 6.39 -22.33 -11.47
N ALA A 148 7.29 -21.47 -10.97
CA ALA A 148 8.71 -21.79 -11.02
C ALA A 148 8.90 -23.16 -10.38
N SER A 149 9.73 -24.02 -10.96
CA SER A 149 9.93 -25.40 -10.47
C SER A 149 10.27 -25.46 -8.97
N THR A 150 10.83 -24.37 -8.42
CA THR A 150 11.14 -24.19 -7.00
C THR A 150 9.91 -23.98 -6.10
N GLU A 151 8.80 -23.41 -6.59
CA GLU A 151 7.56 -23.22 -5.80
C GLU A 151 6.69 -24.48 -5.72
N ARG A 152 6.85 -25.42 -6.67
CA ARG A 152 6.16 -26.71 -6.65
C ARG A 152 6.52 -27.56 -5.41
N ILE A 153 7.71 -27.36 -4.88
CA ILE A 153 8.23 -28.10 -3.72
C ILE A 153 7.48 -27.72 -2.43
N LEU A 154 6.96 -26.49 -2.31
CA LEU A 154 6.27 -26.05 -1.10
C LEU A 154 4.78 -26.42 -1.06
N SER A 155 4.14 -26.57 -2.22
CA SER A 155 2.74 -27.03 -2.29
C SER A 155 2.58 -28.55 -2.15
N GLU A 156 3.67 -29.32 -2.35
CA GLU A 156 3.68 -30.78 -2.25
C GLU A 156 4.28 -31.30 -0.93
N LEU A 157 4.67 -30.41 0.00
CA LEU A 157 5.07 -30.83 1.34
C LEU A 157 3.86 -31.42 2.09
N PRO A 158 3.86 -32.71 2.45
CA PRO A 158 2.79 -33.27 3.25
C PRO A 158 2.73 -32.54 4.60
N VAL A 159 1.53 -32.14 5.00
CA VAL A 159 1.19 -31.59 6.32
C VAL A 159 1.38 -32.67 7.38
N GLN A 160 2.64 -33.01 7.70
CA GLN A 160 2.98 -33.97 8.75
C GLN A 160 3.78 -33.36 9.90
N ILE A 161 4.06 -32.06 9.87
CA ILE A 161 4.89 -31.41 10.92
C ILE A 161 4.08 -31.11 12.20
N SER A 162 2.74 -31.19 12.20
CA SER A 162 1.94 -30.89 13.40
C SER A 162 1.67 -32.07 14.36
N GLN A 163 2.11 -33.30 14.07
CA GLN A 163 1.80 -34.46 14.95
C GLN A 163 3.01 -35.11 15.65
N ALA A 164 4.23 -34.64 15.41
CA ALA A 164 5.43 -35.20 16.05
C ALA A 164 5.78 -34.58 17.42
N GLY A 165 4.98 -33.63 17.92
CA GLY A 165 5.28 -32.89 19.16
C GLY A 165 4.61 -33.39 20.43
N ASP A 166 3.66 -34.34 20.37
CA ASP A 166 2.78 -34.65 21.51
C ASP A 166 2.87 -36.11 22.01
N ALA A 167 3.92 -36.84 21.63
CA ALA A 167 4.16 -38.22 22.07
C ALA A 167 5.59 -38.38 22.61
N GLY A 168 5.87 -37.85 23.79
CA GLY A 168 7.19 -38.00 24.41
C GLY A 168 7.34 -37.35 25.78
N GLY A 169 6.38 -37.57 26.68
CA GLY A 169 6.41 -37.03 28.04
C GLY A 169 5.73 -37.93 29.07
N ARG A 170 6.12 -39.21 29.10
CA ARG A 170 5.87 -40.09 30.25
C ARG A 170 7.17 -40.77 30.68
N ASP A 171 7.42 -40.65 31.98
CA ASP A 171 8.20 -41.53 32.84
C ASP A 171 9.71 -41.65 32.60
N VAL A 172 10.51 -40.88 33.36
CA VAL A 172 11.73 -41.37 34.03
C VAL A 172 12.01 -40.53 35.29
N TYR A 173 11.85 -41.17 36.46
CA TYR A 173 12.30 -40.88 37.84
C TYR A 173 12.22 -39.45 38.42
#